data_AF-A0A382WWH5-F1
#
_entry.id   AF-A0A382WWH5-F1
#
_cell.length_a   1.000
_cell.length_b   1.000
_cell.length_c   1.000
_cell.angle_alpha   90.00
_cell.angle_beta   90.00
_cell.angle_gamma   90.00
#
_symmetry.space_group_name_H-M   'P 1'
#
loop_
_entity.id
_entity.type
_entity.pdbx_description
1 polymer ?
#
loop_
_entity_poly.entity_id
_entity_poly.type
_entity_poly.pdbx_seq_one_letter_code
_entity_poly.pdbx_strand_id
1 'polypeptide(L)'
;MGINFVEDAPREVQQFGDGDSVWGGMTQEDVQHVAEIFNTPLTGSYNWDYQVADNRIQRLYELGKTLNWNGSLDVHWDQTPDWQEQTPITPESVDEFLKNADWTGYAPFDALSTERK
;
A
#
# COMPACT_ATOMS: atom_id res chain seq x y z
N MET A 1 47.16 7.87 -37.60
CA MET A 1 45.96 7.09 -37.24
C MET A 1 44.81 7.62 -38.07
N GLY A 2 44.41 6.88 -39.12
CA GLY A 2 43.22 7.17 -39.91
C GLY A 2 42.08 6.29 -39.40
N ILE A 3 40.88 6.86 -39.29
CA ILE A 3 39.65 6.11 -38.97
C ILE A 3 38.93 5.88 -40.30
N ASN A 4 38.56 4.63 -40.58
CA ASN A 4 37.78 4.29 -41.76
C ASN A 4 36.31 4.16 -41.37
N PHE A 5 35.45 4.93 -42.04
CA PHE A 5 34.00 4.83 -41.89
C PHE A 5 33.48 3.88 -42.97
N VAL A 6 32.76 2.86 -42.55
CA VAL A 6 32.13 1.87 -43.43
C VAL A 6 30.62 1.93 -43.20
N GLU A 7 29.83 1.87 -44.28
CA GLU A 7 28.37 1.99 -44.20
C GLU A 7 27.70 0.71 -43.67
N ASP A 8 28.28 -0.47 -43.97
CA ASP A 8 27.73 -1.78 -43.63
C ASP A 8 28.67 -2.60 -42.75
N ALA A 9 28.10 -3.41 -41.84
CA ALA A 9 28.86 -4.34 -41.01
C ALA A 9 29.44 -5.51 -41.83
N PRO A 10 30.66 -6.01 -41.51
CA PRO A 10 31.23 -7.19 -42.13
C PRO A 10 30.30 -8.40 -41.97
N ARG A 11 30.01 -9.09 -43.09
CA ARG A 11 29.14 -10.28 -43.08
C ARG A 11 29.90 -11.58 -42.84
N GLU A 12 31.22 -11.54 -42.85
CA GLU A 12 32.10 -12.69 -42.70
C GLU A 12 33.13 -12.42 -41.60
N VAL A 13 33.62 -13.50 -40.98
CA VAL A 13 34.63 -13.41 -39.92
C VAL A 13 35.93 -12.88 -40.51
N GLN A 14 36.38 -11.73 -40.03
CA GLN A 14 37.67 -11.17 -40.42
C GLN A 14 38.79 -11.78 -39.58
N GLN A 15 39.86 -12.19 -40.24
CA GLN A 15 41.08 -12.68 -39.61
C GLN A 15 42.18 -11.64 -39.79
N PHE A 16 42.87 -11.30 -38.72
CA PHE A 16 43.96 -10.32 -38.72
C PHE A 16 45.28 -11.05 -38.44
N GLY A 17 46.29 -10.83 -39.28
CA GLY A 17 47.59 -11.48 -39.21
C GLY A 17 47.65 -12.90 -39.79
N ASP A 18 48.87 -13.42 -39.98
CA ASP A 18 49.10 -14.77 -40.51
C ASP A 18 48.83 -15.85 -39.45
N GLY A 19 48.03 -16.85 -39.83
CA GLY A 19 47.47 -17.91 -38.96
C GLY A 19 48.47 -18.84 -38.27
N ASP A 20 49.77 -18.72 -38.57
CA ASP A 20 50.84 -19.57 -38.00
C ASP A 20 51.56 -18.93 -36.80
N SER A 21 51.22 -17.69 -36.41
CA SER A 21 51.91 -17.00 -35.30
C SER A 21 50.99 -16.68 -34.12
N VAL A 22 51.41 -17.05 -32.90
CA VAL A 22 50.68 -16.80 -31.62
C VAL A 22 50.51 -15.31 -31.32
N TRP A 23 51.35 -14.48 -31.95
CA TRP A 23 51.31 -13.01 -31.89
C TRP A 23 51.08 -12.40 -33.27
N GLY A 24 50.40 -13.15 -34.16
CA GLY A 24 49.84 -12.75 -35.46
C GLY A 24 50.53 -11.55 -36.08
N GLY A 25 51.39 -11.74 -37.08
CA GLY A 25 52.12 -10.66 -37.77
C GLY A 25 51.21 -9.54 -38.30
N MET A 26 50.74 -8.67 -37.40
CA MET A 26 49.84 -7.58 -37.65
C MET A 26 50.65 -6.45 -38.25
N THR A 27 50.25 -6.03 -39.44
CA THR A 27 50.76 -4.85 -40.11
C THR A 27 50.10 -3.61 -39.53
N GLN A 28 50.67 -2.44 -39.81
CA GLN A 28 50.06 -1.17 -39.42
C GLN A 28 48.67 -0.96 -40.06
N GLU A 29 48.40 -1.63 -41.19
CA GLU A 29 47.11 -1.60 -41.89
C GLU A 29 46.02 -2.37 -41.11
N ASP A 30 46.40 -3.40 -40.36
CA ASP A 30 45.48 -4.19 -39.51
C ASP A 30 45.00 -3.43 -38.26
N VAL A 31 45.68 -2.35 -37.88
CA VAL A 31 45.35 -1.52 -36.69
C VAL A 31 44.40 -0.36 -37.06
N GLN A 32 43.86 -0.35 -38.28
CA GLN A 32 42.88 0.65 -38.69
C GLN A 32 41.60 0.50 -37.87
N HIS A 33 41.19 1.57 -37.20
CA HIS A 33 39.95 1.57 -36.43
C HIS A 33 38.77 1.78 -37.39
N VAL A 34 37.91 0.78 -37.49
CA VAL A 34 36.64 0.87 -38.22
C VAL A 34 35.55 1.38 -37.27
N ALA A 35 34.94 2.51 -37.60
CA ALA A 35 33.80 3.03 -36.86
C ALA A 35 32.50 2.59 -37.54
N GLU A 36 31.86 1.55 -37.00
CA GLU A 36 30.51 1.13 -37.40
C GLU A 36 29.47 1.98 -36.66
N ILE A 37 28.68 2.76 -37.40
CA ILE A 37 27.54 3.49 -36.83
C ILE A 37 26.38 2.49 -36.76
N PHE A 38 26.21 1.82 -35.62
CA PHE A 38 25.08 0.93 -35.35
C PHE A 38 23.76 1.71 -35.40
N ASN A 39 23.23 1.91 -36.60
CA ASN A 39 21.95 2.57 -36.82
C ASN A 39 20.84 1.51 -36.73
N THR A 40 20.65 0.94 -35.54
CA THR A 40 19.50 0.06 -35.29
C THR A 40 18.28 0.92 -34.96
N PRO A 41 17.15 0.78 -35.67
CA PRO A 41 15.91 1.52 -35.36
C PRO A 41 15.17 0.90 -34.16
N LEU A 42 15.90 0.40 -33.16
CA LEU A 42 15.31 -0.19 -31.95
C LEU A 42 14.86 0.95 -31.02
N THR A 43 13.74 1.57 -31.39
CA THR A 43 13.01 2.46 -30.48
C THR A 43 12.33 1.60 -29.43
N GLY A 44 13.01 1.41 -28.29
CA GLY A 44 12.38 0.79 -27.11
C GLY A 44 11.28 1.71 -26.57
N SER A 45 10.01 1.32 -26.72
CA SER A 45 8.89 2.01 -26.09
C SER A 45 8.63 1.41 -24.72
N TYR A 46 8.89 2.16 -23.65
CA TYR A 46 8.43 1.80 -22.31
C TYR A 46 6.98 2.24 -22.14
N ASN A 47 6.04 1.29 -22.11
CA ASN A 47 4.65 1.56 -21.78
C ASN A 47 4.38 1.16 -20.32
N TRP A 48 3.99 2.12 -19.50
CA TRP A 48 3.56 1.86 -18.13
C TRP A 48 2.06 1.54 -18.14
N ASP A 49 1.70 0.31 -17.81
CA ASP A 49 0.30 -0.07 -17.58
C ASP A 49 -0.09 0.24 -16.14
N TYR A 50 -0.83 1.34 -15.96
CA TYR A 50 -1.31 1.80 -14.66
C TYR A 50 -2.54 1.04 -14.15
N GLN A 51 -3.21 0.21 -14.98
CA GLN A 51 -4.47 -0.44 -14.60
C GLN A 51 -4.31 -1.32 -13.36
N VAL A 52 -3.17 -2.01 -13.23
CA VAL A 52 -2.89 -2.88 -12.09
C VAL A 52 -2.64 -2.08 -10.80
N ALA A 53 -1.94 -0.94 -10.90
CA ALA A 53 -1.66 -0.08 -9.75
C ALA A 53 -2.95 0.61 -9.26
N ASP A 54 -3.76 1.11 -10.18
CA ASP A 54 -5.00 1.84 -9.89
C ASP A 54 -6.03 0.94 -9.19
N ASN A 55 -6.23 -0.29 -9.69
CA ASN A 55 -7.11 -1.28 -9.06
C ASN A 55 -6.70 -1.60 -7.61
N ARG A 56 -5.39 -1.67 -7.33
CA ARG A 56 -4.89 -1.95 -5.97
C ARG A 56 -5.16 -0.79 -5.03
N ILE A 57 -4.91 0.44 -5.48
CA ILE A 57 -5.14 1.66 -4.71
C ILE A 57 -6.63 1.82 -4.39
N GLN A 58 -7.50 1.61 -5.38
CA GLN A 58 -8.94 1.72 -5.19
C GLN A 58 -9.45 0.71 -4.15
N ARG A 59 -9.03 -0.56 -4.24
CA ARG A 59 -9.40 -1.59 -3.25
C ARG A 59 -8.94 -1.23 -1.83
N LEU A 60 -7.71 -0.75 -1.68
CA LEU A 60 -7.17 -0.29 -0.39
C LEU A 60 -7.99 0.85 0.21
N TYR A 61 -8.40 1.81 -0.63
CA TYR A 61 -9.20 2.96 -0.21
C TYR A 61 -10.61 2.56 0.23
N GLU A 62 -11.27 1.69 -0.54
CA GLU A 62 -12.58 1.13 -0.18
C GLU A 62 -12.50 0.32 1.12
N LEU A 63 -11.47 -0.52 1.26
CA LEU A 63 -11.25 -1.31 2.47
C LEU A 63 -11.04 -0.39 3.69
N GLY A 64 -10.20 0.64 3.57
CA GLY A 64 -9.96 1.63 4.62
C GLY A 64 -11.23 2.37 5.03
N LYS A 65 -12.09 2.73 4.08
CA LYS A 65 -13.41 3.33 4.37
C LYS A 65 -14.30 2.41 5.20
N THR A 66 -14.35 1.11 4.87
CA THR A 66 -15.19 0.15 5.58
C THR A 66 -14.65 -0.23 6.96
N LEU A 67 -13.33 -0.20 7.15
CA LEU A 67 -12.66 -0.56 8.39
C LEU A 67 -12.39 0.63 9.31
N ASN A 68 -12.73 1.85 8.88
CA ASN A 68 -12.62 3.02 9.74
C ASN A 68 -13.68 2.95 10.83
N TRP A 69 -13.21 3.02 12.07
CA TRP A 69 -14.02 3.06 13.27
C TRP A 69 -14.98 4.26 13.25
N ASN A 70 -16.24 4.00 13.60
CA ASN A 70 -17.31 4.96 13.76
C ASN A 70 -17.77 4.95 15.22
N GLY A 71 -17.38 5.97 15.98
CA GLY A 71 -17.71 6.07 17.40
C GLY A 71 -19.20 6.08 17.73
N SER A 72 -20.10 6.35 16.78
CA SER A 72 -21.55 6.31 17.03
C SER A 72 -22.16 4.93 16.81
N LEU A 73 -21.56 4.10 15.95
CA LEU A 73 -22.07 2.76 15.62
C LEU A 73 -21.32 1.67 16.39
N ASP A 74 -20.01 1.84 16.55
CA ASP A 74 -19.11 0.83 17.11
C ASP A 74 -18.95 0.96 18.63
N VAL A 75 -19.57 1.97 19.27
CA VAL A 75 -19.57 2.15 20.73
C VAL A 75 -20.99 2.13 21.25
N HIS A 76 -21.28 1.18 22.13
CA HIS A 76 -22.54 1.10 22.87
C HIS A 76 -22.49 2.07 24.05
N TRP A 77 -22.87 3.32 23.81
CA TRP A 77 -22.88 4.40 24.81
C TRP A 77 -23.94 4.23 25.90
N ASP A 78 -24.93 3.36 25.66
CA ASP A 78 -25.99 3.01 26.60
C ASP A 78 -25.54 2.00 27.67
N GLN A 79 -24.34 1.42 27.53
CA GLN A 79 -23.85 0.35 28.39
C GLN A 79 -22.53 0.75 29.06
N THR A 80 -22.41 0.44 30.36
CA THR A 80 -21.13 0.55 31.06
C THR A 80 -20.24 -0.67 30.76
N PRO A 81 -18.90 -0.56 30.92
CA PRO A 81 -17.97 -1.65 30.57
C PRO A 81 -18.24 -2.98 31.28
N ASP A 82 -18.92 -2.95 32.41
CA ASP A 82 -19.27 -4.06 33.30
C ASP A 82 -20.72 -4.55 33.13
N TRP A 83 -21.46 -4.10 32.09
CA TRP A 83 -22.88 -4.41 31.93
C TRP A 83 -23.22 -5.92 31.90
N GLN A 84 -22.27 -6.77 31.49
CA GLN A 84 -22.43 -8.23 31.48
C GLN A 84 -22.38 -8.86 32.88
N GLU A 85 -21.74 -8.19 33.84
CA GLU A 85 -21.58 -8.65 35.22
C GLU A 85 -22.63 -8.04 36.15
N GLN A 86 -23.37 -7.03 35.68
CA GLN A 86 -24.44 -6.40 36.46
C GLN A 86 -25.65 -7.33 36.58
N THR A 87 -26.10 -7.55 37.81
CA THR A 87 -27.40 -8.19 38.07
C THR A 87 -28.52 -7.35 37.47
N PRO A 88 -29.46 -7.95 36.71
CA PRO A 88 -30.60 -7.24 36.16
C PRO A 88 -31.37 -6.50 37.26
N ILE A 89 -31.67 -5.23 37.03
CA ILE A 89 -32.49 -4.43 37.95
C ILE A 89 -33.89 -5.06 37.97
N THR A 90 -34.25 -5.66 39.11
CA THR A 90 -35.59 -6.19 39.36
C THR A 90 -36.48 -5.09 39.93
N PRO A 91 -37.80 -5.10 39.68
CA PRO A 91 -38.73 -4.13 40.28
C PRO A 91 -38.59 -4.04 41.81
N GLU A 92 -38.29 -5.16 42.46
CA GLU A 92 -38.05 -5.23 43.90
C GLU A 92 -36.78 -4.50 44.32
N SER A 93 -35.70 -4.59 43.54
CA SER A 93 -34.44 -3.87 43.82
C SER A 93 -34.58 -2.35 43.67
N VAL A 94 -35.45 -1.89 42.77
CA VAL A 94 -35.75 -0.46 42.61
C VAL A 94 -36.50 0.06 43.83
N ASP A 95 -37.49 -0.70 44.30
CA ASP A 95 -38.27 -0.32 45.49
C ASP A 95 -37.39 -0.30 46.76
N GLU A 96 -36.47 -1.26 46.91
CA GLU A 96 -35.48 -1.26 47.99
C GLU A 96 -34.52 -0.07 47.90
N PHE A 97 -34.01 0.23 46.70
CA PHE A 97 -33.14 1.39 46.47
C PHE A 97 -33.85 2.71 46.79
N LEU A 98 -35.09 2.89 46.31
CA LEU A 98 -35.88 4.10 46.56
C LEU A 98 -36.24 4.27 48.03
N LYS A 99 -36.38 3.19 48.80
CA LYS A 99 -36.60 3.22 50.26
C LYS A 99 -35.35 3.52 51.07
N ASN A 100 -34.18 3.15 50.54
CA ASN A 100 -32.89 3.32 51.20
C ASN A 100 -32.08 4.49 50.64
N ALA A 101 -32.64 5.25 49.70
CA ALA A 101 -31.98 6.43 49.14
C ALA A 101 -31.80 7.50 50.23
N ASP A 102 -30.63 8.13 50.29
CA ASP A 102 -30.29 9.16 51.29
C ASP A 102 -31.26 10.37 51.28
N TRP A 103 -32.11 10.46 50.26
CA TRP A 103 -33.03 11.56 49.98
C TRP A 103 -34.48 11.24 50.38
N THR A 104 -34.76 10.03 50.90
CA THR A 104 -36.08 9.69 51.44
C THR A 104 -36.44 10.60 52.61
N GLY A 105 -37.61 11.24 52.56
CA GLY A 105 -38.03 12.25 53.55
C GLY A 105 -37.71 13.70 53.15
N TYR A 106 -37.00 13.92 52.04
CA TYR A 106 -36.87 15.24 51.44
C TYR A 106 -38.11 15.55 50.59
N ALA A 107 -38.93 16.51 51.04
CA ALA A 107 -40.24 16.78 50.45
C ALA A 107 -40.24 16.97 48.91
N PRO A 108 -39.24 17.65 48.29
CA PRO A 108 -39.17 17.73 46.83
C PRO A 108 -38.88 16.40 46.13
N PHE A 109 -38.09 15.51 46.75
CA PHE A 109 -37.88 14.15 46.22
C PHE A 109 -39.17 13.35 46.34
N ASP A 110 -39.83 13.38 47.49
CA ASP A 110 -41.05 12.61 47.74
C ASP A 110 -42.22 13.00 46.82
N ALA A 111 -42.27 14.25 46.37
CA ALA A 111 -43.27 14.75 45.43
C ALA A 111 -43.08 14.27 43.97
N LEU A 112 -41.94 13.66 43.63
CA LEU A 112 -41.68 13.13 42.29
C LEU A 112 -42.41 11.81 42.04
N SER A 113 -42.82 11.57 40.79
CA SER A 113 -43.34 10.28 40.35
C SER A 113 -42.23 9.22 40.36
N THR A 114 -42.58 7.93 40.54
CA THR A 114 -41.61 6.82 40.57
C THR A 114 -40.75 6.74 39.31
N GLU A 115 -41.27 7.15 38.15
CA GLU A 115 -40.51 7.21 36.88
C GLU A 115 -39.49 8.35 36.82
N ARG A 116 -39.61 9.35 37.70
CA ARG A 116 -38.72 10.53 37.78
C ARG A 116 -37.77 10.49 38.98
N LYS A 117 -38.00 9.58 39.92
CA LYS A 117 -37.07 9.26 41.00
C LYS A 117 -36.02 8.29 40.48
#